data_AF-A0A2V4AHQ3-F1
#
_entry.id   AF-A0A2V4AHQ3-F1
#
_cell.length_a   1.000
_cell.length_b   1.000
_cell.length_c   1.000
_cell.angle_alpha   90.00
_cell.angle_beta   90.00
_cell.angle_gamma   90.00
#
_symmetry.space_group_name_H-M   'P 1'
#
loop_
_entity.id
_entity.type
_entity.pdbx_description
1 polymer ?
#
loop_
_entity_poly.entity_id
_entity_poly.type
_entity_poly.pdbx_seq_one_letter_code
_entity_poly.pdbx_strand_id
1 'polypeptide(L)'
;MSTQPRAGDHSSVGILGTGSYVPKEEVTNDWVAEKTGVTPEWIERKTQITARRYAAPTEATSDLAIKAAIEALGQAELAPEQVDYLIVATSTPDSPQPPTAALVQHELGVYGAACFDVNVVCSGFGGRRRHWQETRQGRCAAGRLLSRRQR
;
A
#
# COMPACT_ATOMS: atom_id res chain seq x y z
N MET A 1 17.48 14.55 38.90
CA MET A 1 16.52 14.64 37.77
C MET A 1 17.32 14.65 36.49
N SER A 2 17.40 13.50 35.81
CA SER A 2 18.17 13.32 34.58
C SER A 2 17.46 14.06 33.45
N THR A 3 18.09 15.09 32.89
CA THR A 3 17.61 15.78 31.69
C THR A 3 17.86 14.86 30.50
N GLN A 4 16.80 14.21 29.99
CA GLN A 4 16.89 13.53 28.71
C GLN A 4 17.33 14.52 27.63
N PRO A 5 18.26 14.14 26.73
CA PRO A 5 18.64 14.99 25.61
C PRO A 5 17.41 15.22 24.72
N ARG A 6 17.07 16.49 24.47
CA ARG A 6 16.05 16.84 23.48
C ARG A 6 16.55 16.39 22.12
N ALA A 7 15.79 15.53 21.45
CA ALA A 7 16.09 15.03 20.11
C ALA A 7 16.42 16.21 19.18
N GLY A 8 17.68 16.23 18.74
CA GLY A 8 18.25 17.26 17.88
C GLY A 8 17.68 17.25 16.48
N ASP A 9 18.03 18.33 15.75
CA ASP A 9 17.99 18.54 14.31
C ASP A 9 16.76 17.98 13.58
N HIS A 10 15.90 18.89 13.09
CA HIS A 10 14.76 18.53 12.25
C HIS A 10 15.25 18.11 10.85
N SER A 11 15.79 16.89 10.76
CA SER A 11 16.04 16.21 9.50
C SER A 11 14.73 16.22 8.69
N SER A 12 14.76 16.80 7.50
CA SER A 12 13.58 16.90 6.65
C SER A 12 13.03 15.50 6.32
N VAL A 13 11.74 15.28 6.57
CA VAL A 13 11.06 14.05 6.19
C VAL A 13 10.67 14.11 4.71
N GLY A 14 10.96 13.05 3.97
CA GLY A 14 10.67 12.95 2.54
C GLY A 14 10.10 11.58 2.15
N ILE A 15 9.64 11.46 0.90
CA ILE A 15 9.34 10.18 0.26
C ILE A 15 10.58 9.80 -0.51
N LEU A 16 11.22 8.69 -0.13
CA LEU A 16 12.47 8.22 -0.78
C LEU A 16 12.18 7.35 -2.00
N GLY A 17 11.06 6.62 -1.96
CA GLY A 17 10.58 5.78 -3.05
C GLY A 17 9.10 5.45 -2.86
N THR A 18 8.49 5.01 -3.94
CA THR A 18 7.11 4.57 -4.06
C THR A 18 7.09 3.31 -4.91
N GLY A 19 6.11 2.46 -4.66
CA GLY A 19 5.89 1.26 -5.45
C GLY A 19 4.41 0.92 -5.43
N SER A 20 3.99 0.24 -6.47
CA SER A 20 2.60 -0.12 -6.65
C SER A 20 2.50 -1.47 -7.34
N TYR A 21 1.60 -2.29 -6.84
CA TYR A 21 1.24 -3.51 -7.53
C TYR A 21 -0.26 -3.58 -7.70
N VAL A 22 -0.66 -3.98 -8.90
CA VAL A 22 -2.05 -4.15 -9.29
C VAL A 22 -2.21 -5.56 -9.82
N PRO A 23 -3.24 -6.32 -9.38
CA PRO A 23 -3.50 -7.64 -9.89
C PRO A 23 -3.62 -7.70 -11.42
N LYS A 24 -3.27 -8.86 -11.97
CA LYS A 24 -3.24 -9.09 -13.41
C LYS A 24 -4.63 -9.25 -14.02
N GLU A 25 -5.59 -9.80 -13.27
CA GLU A 25 -6.91 -10.09 -13.78
C GLU A 25 -7.71 -8.79 -13.96
N GLU A 26 -8.04 -8.50 -15.21
CA GLU A 26 -8.89 -7.38 -15.58
C GLU A 26 -10.34 -7.81 -15.72
N VAL A 27 -11.20 -7.12 -14.98
CA VAL A 27 -12.63 -7.36 -14.92
C VAL A 27 -13.33 -6.16 -15.56
N THR A 28 -13.96 -6.41 -16.70
CA THR A 28 -14.68 -5.41 -17.47
C THR A 28 -16.04 -5.11 -16.86
N ASN A 29 -16.64 -3.99 -17.27
CA ASN A 29 -18.00 -3.66 -16.89
C ASN A 29 -19.03 -4.69 -17.37
N ASP A 30 -18.79 -5.39 -18.48
CA ASP A 30 -19.67 -6.44 -18.99
C ASP A 30 -19.80 -7.59 -17.98
N TRP A 31 -18.66 -8.05 -17.45
CA TRP A 31 -18.65 -9.10 -16.44
C TRP A 31 -19.37 -8.66 -15.16
N VAL A 32 -19.17 -7.40 -14.74
CA VAL A 32 -19.83 -6.85 -13.54
C VAL A 32 -21.34 -6.73 -13.77
N ALA A 33 -21.75 -6.24 -14.94
CA ALA A 33 -23.14 -6.09 -15.35
C ALA A 33 -23.89 -7.43 -15.29
N GLU A 34 -23.28 -8.50 -15.81
CA GLU A 34 -23.83 -9.86 -15.75
C GLU A 34 -24.13 -10.32 -14.32
N LYS A 35 -23.25 -9.99 -13.37
CA LYS A 35 -23.38 -10.40 -11.95
C LYS A 35 -24.32 -9.53 -11.13
N THR A 36 -24.59 -8.30 -11.56
CA THR A 36 -25.26 -7.28 -10.73
C THR A 36 -26.60 -6.81 -11.31
N GLY A 37 -26.91 -7.16 -12.56
CA GLY A 37 -28.18 -6.80 -13.21
C GLY A 37 -28.28 -5.35 -13.67
N VAL A 38 -27.18 -4.59 -13.66
CA VAL A 38 -27.08 -3.25 -14.27
C VAL A 38 -26.39 -3.32 -15.62
N THR A 39 -26.40 -2.25 -16.41
CA THR A 39 -25.70 -2.21 -17.71
C THR A 39 -24.27 -1.65 -17.59
N PRO A 40 -23.35 -2.02 -18.49
CA PRO A 40 -22.01 -1.44 -18.55
C PRO A 40 -22.01 0.09 -18.66
N GLU A 41 -22.90 0.65 -19.49
CA GLU A 41 -23.05 2.09 -19.70
C GLU A 41 -23.55 2.79 -18.44
N TRP A 42 -24.40 2.12 -17.64
CA TRP A 42 -24.82 2.65 -16.35
C TRP A 42 -23.64 2.74 -15.39
N ILE A 43 -22.80 1.71 -15.32
CA ILE A 43 -21.59 1.67 -14.46
C ILE A 43 -20.64 2.79 -14.88
N GLU A 44 -20.31 2.89 -16.17
CA GLU A 44 -19.41 3.91 -16.69
C GLU A 44 -19.98 5.32 -16.47
N ARG A 45 -21.26 5.55 -16.76
CA ARG A 45 -21.87 6.87 -16.56
C ARG A 45 -21.89 7.30 -15.08
N LYS A 46 -22.07 6.36 -14.14
CA LYS A 46 -22.20 6.67 -12.70
C LYS A 46 -20.88 6.71 -11.95
N THR A 47 -19.99 5.78 -12.26
CA THR A 47 -18.73 5.58 -11.53
C THR A 47 -17.53 5.97 -12.36
N GLN A 48 -17.73 6.12 -13.68
CA GLN A 48 -16.71 6.61 -14.58
C GLN A 48 -15.56 5.59 -14.74
N ILE A 49 -15.81 4.33 -14.35
CA ILE A 49 -14.92 3.17 -14.43
C ILE A 49 -15.28 2.37 -15.66
N THR A 50 -14.27 1.95 -16.42
CA THR A 50 -14.41 1.08 -17.60
C THR A 50 -14.00 -0.37 -17.31
N ALA A 51 -12.99 -0.55 -16.44
CA ALA A 51 -12.53 -1.84 -15.97
C ALA A 51 -11.94 -1.71 -14.55
N ARG A 52 -11.83 -2.84 -13.85
CA ARG A 52 -11.16 -2.94 -12.54
C ARG A 52 -10.28 -4.17 -12.47
N ARG A 53 -9.51 -4.30 -11.40
CA ARG A 53 -8.57 -5.42 -11.19
C ARG A 53 -8.94 -6.24 -9.97
N TYR A 54 -9.06 -7.55 -10.15
CA TYR A 54 -9.35 -8.50 -9.07
C TYR A 54 -8.10 -9.32 -8.76
N ALA A 55 -7.83 -9.50 -7.47
CA ALA A 55 -6.77 -10.40 -7.04
C ALA A 55 -7.18 -11.85 -7.35
N ALA A 56 -6.21 -12.66 -7.78
CA ALA A 56 -6.45 -14.08 -7.95
C ALA A 56 -6.78 -14.73 -6.60
N PRO A 57 -7.47 -15.88 -6.55
CA PRO A 57 -7.72 -16.60 -5.31
C PRO A 57 -6.44 -16.98 -4.54
N THR A 58 -5.31 -17.03 -5.23
CA THR A 58 -3.97 -17.32 -4.68
C THR A 58 -3.20 -16.06 -4.30
N GLU A 59 -3.83 -14.87 -4.32
CA GLU A 59 -3.18 -13.60 -4.10
C GLU A 59 -3.89 -12.86 -2.96
N ALA A 60 -3.22 -12.79 -1.81
CA ALA A 60 -3.68 -12.13 -0.60
C ALA A 60 -3.21 -10.67 -0.52
N THR A 61 -3.67 -9.92 0.48
CA THR A 61 -3.27 -8.52 0.66
C THR A 61 -1.77 -8.39 0.93
N SER A 62 -1.19 -9.32 1.69
CA SER A 62 0.26 -9.39 1.90
C SER A 62 1.03 -9.50 0.58
N ASP A 63 0.62 -10.37 -0.37
CA ASP A 63 1.28 -10.52 -1.68
C ASP A 63 1.32 -9.21 -2.47
N LEU A 64 0.20 -8.48 -2.47
CA LEU A 64 0.13 -7.17 -3.13
C LEU A 64 1.07 -6.16 -2.46
N ALA A 65 1.09 -6.15 -1.13
CA ALA A 65 1.94 -5.26 -0.35
C ALA A 65 3.43 -5.58 -0.51
N ILE A 66 3.81 -6.86 -0.56
CA ILE A 66 5.20 -7.31 -0.79
C ILE A 66 5.68 -6.82 -2.15
N LYS A 67 4.91 -7.04 -3.22
CA LYS A 67 5.30 -6.62 -4.57
C LYS A 67 5.44 -5.10 -4.68
N ALA A 68 4.51 -4.35 -4.08
CA ALA A 68 4.60 -2.89 -4.02
C ALA A 68 5.80 -2.41 -3.18
N ALA A 69 6.10 -3.08 -2.07
CA ALA A 69 7.22 -2.73 -1.19
C ALA A 69 8.58 -3.02 -1.82
N ILE A 70 8.71 -4.12 -2.59
CA ILE A 70 9.94 -4.42 -3.36
C ILE A 70 10.24 -3.29 -4.34
N GLU A 71 9.23 -2.83 -5.09
CA GLU A 71 9.41 -1.70 -6.02
C GLU A 71 9.77 -0.41 -5.27
N ALA A 72 9.12 -0.13 -4.14
CA ALA A 72 9.41 1.05 -3.33
C ALA A 72 10.84 1.05 -2.75
N LEU A 73 11.31 -0.11 -2.24
CA LEU A 73 12.67 -0.30 -1.74
C LEU A 73 13.69 -0.15 -2.86
N GLY A 74 13.40 -0.73 -4.03
CA GLY A 74 14.23 -0.61 -5.23
C GLY A 74 14.36 0.84 -5.70
N GLN A 75 13.25 1.59 -5.77
CA GLN A 75 13.28 3.01 -6.14
C GLN A 75 14.02 3.88 -5.11
N ALA A 76 13.92 3.53 -3.82
CA ALA A 76 14.61 4.23 -2.75
C ALA A 76 16.10 3.85 -2.62
N GLU A 77 16.55 2.81 -3.34
CA GLU A 77 17.89 2.20 -3.21
C GLU A 77 18.21 1.81 -1.76
N LEU A 78 17.22 1.25 -1.05
CA LEU A 78 17.36 0.85 0.35
C LEU A 78 17.36 -0.68 0.51
N ALA A 79 18.27 -1.17 1.33
CA ALA A 79 18.27 -2.55 1.78
C ALA A 79 17.21 -2.78 2.88
N PRO A 80 16.64 -4.01 3.00
CA PRO A 80 15.65 -4.36 4.02
C PRO A 80 16.05 -4.00 5.45
N GLU A 81 17.34 -4.09 5.78
CA GLU A 81 17.88 -3.81 7.12
C GLU A 81 17.85 -2.32 7.49
N GLN A 82 17.65 -1.45 6.50
CA GLN A 82 17.58 0.01 6.71
C GLN A 82 16.16 0.50 7.03
N VAL A 83 15.22 -0.42 7.20
CA VAL A 83 13.83 -0.12 7.49
C VAL A 83 13.57 -0.24 8.98
N ASP A 84 13.20 0.87 9.60
CA ASP A 84 12.88 0.91 11.05
C ASP A 84 11.39 0.59 11.32
N TYR A 85 10.51 0.85 10.36
CA TYR A 85 9.06 0.68 10.49
C TYR A 85 8.44 0.15 9.20
N LEU A 86 7.59 -0.87 9.33
CA LEU A 86 6.77 -1.41 8.25
C LEU A 86 5.29 -1.29 8.63
N ILE A 87 4.58 -0.42 7.93
CA ILE A 87 3.16 -0.14 8.21
C ILE A 87 2.33 -0.57 7.01
N VAL A 88 1.39 -1.49 7.23
CA VAL A 88 0.42 -1.89 6.21
C VAL A 88 -0.91 -1.20 6.50
N ALA A 89 -1.32 -0.28 5.63
CA ALA A 89 -2.62 0.34 5.72
C ALA A 89 -3.66 -0.53 4.97
N THR A 90 -4.49 -1.27 5.70
CA THR A 90 -5.50 -2.16 5.09
C THR A 90 -6.77 -2.26 5.93
N SER A 91 -7.92 -2.37 5.23
CA SER A 91 -9.21 -2.76 5.82
C SER A 91 -9.61 -4.20 5.47
N THR A 92 -8.77 -4.91 4.71
CA THR A 92 -8.95 -6.29 4.26
C THR A 92 -7.66 -7.07 4.53
N PRO A 93 -7.28 -7.27 5.81
CA PRO A 93 -6.07 -8.01 6.15
C PRO A 93 -6.23 -9.49 5.80
N ASP A 94 -5.10 -10.19 5.68
CA ASP A 94 -5.05 -11.62 5.37
C ASP A 94 -5.73 -12.46 6.46
N SER A 95 -5.59 -12.04 7.71
CA SER A 95 -6.22 -12.66 8.87
C SER A 95 -6.45 -11.61 9.97
N PRO A 96 -7.33 -11.87 10.96
CA PRO A 96 -7.48 -10.96 12.10
C PRO A 96 -6.17 -10.80 12.89
N GLN A 97 -5.43 -11.90 13.03
CA GLN A 97 -4.12 -11.99 13.67
C GLN A 97 -3.39 -13.21 13.09
N PRO A 98 -2.07 -13.14 12.84
CA PRO A 98 -1.17 -12.00 13.03
C PRO A 98 -1.45 -10.83 12.05
N PRO A 99 -0.90 -9.62 12.29
CA PRO A 99 -1.04 -8.52 11.33
C PRO A 99 -0.43 -8.87 9.98
N THR A 100 -1.03 -8.38 8.91
CA THR A 100 -0.56 -8.53 7.53
C THR A 100 0.88 -8.05 7.40
N ALA A 101 1.23 -6.95 8.09
CA ALA A 101 2.58 -6.40 8.16
C ALA A 101 3.64 -7.41 8.63
N ALA A 102 3.29 -8.39 9.47
CA ALA A 102 4.23 -9.42 9.91
C ALA A 102 4.57 -10.40 8.78
N LEU A 103 3.59 -10.74 7.92
CA LEU A 103 3.83 -11.56 6.73
C LEU A 103 4.72 -10.81 5.74
N VAL A 104 4.41 -9.54 5.48
CA VAL A 104 5.22 -8.69 4.59
C VAL A 104 6.65 -8.54 5.14
N GLN A 105 6.80 -8.34 6.44
CA GLN A 105 8.10 -8.27 7.10
C GLN A 105 8.93 -9.54 6.87
N HIS A 106 8.30 -10.70 7.06
CA HIS A 106 8.96 -11.99 6.89
C HIS A 106 9.48 -12.18 5.46
N GLU A 107 8.63 -11.92 4.47
CA GLU A 107 8.94 -12.10 3.05
C GLU A 107 9.98 -11.11 2.53
N LEU A 108 10.01 -9.88 3.05
CA LEU A 108 10.99 -8.87 2.66
C LEU A 108 12.32 -8.96 3.43
N GLY A 109 12.42 -9.80 4.46
CA GLY A 109 13.62 -9.89 5.32
C GLY A 109 13.82 -8.69 6.24
N VAL A 110 12.77 -7.92 6.54
CA VAL A 110 12.83 -6.64 7.25
C VAL A 110 12.75 -6.84 8.79
N TYR A 111 13.54 -7.76 9.33
CA TYR A 111 13.36 -8.26 10.71
C TYR A 111 13.66 -7.23 11.82
N GLY A 112 14.41 -6.17 11.51
CA GLY A 112 14.72 -5.09 12.46
C GLY A 112 13.58 -4.08 12.64
N ALA A 113 12.59 -4.06 11.75
CA ALA A 113 11.52 -3.09 11.80
C ALA A 113 10.44 -3.43 12.82
N ALA A 114 9.84 -2.41 13.42
CA ALA A 114 8.52 -2.59 14.03
C ALA A 114 7.46 -2.71 12.92
N CYS A 115 6.58 -3.73 13.00
CA CYS A 115 5.54 -3.97 12.00
C CYS A 115 4.14 -3.98 12.61
N PHE A 116 3.18 -3.31 11.96
CA PHE A 116 1.77 -3.31 12.38
C PHE A 116 0.82 -2.88 11.26
N ASP A 117 -0.44 -3.30 11.40
CA ASP A 117 -1.51 -2.91 10.48
C ASP A 117 -2.24 -1.66 10.99
N VAL A 118 -2.65 -0.79 10.08
CA VAL A 118 -3.49 0.37 10.35
C VAL A 118 -4.74 0.29 9.49
N ASN A 119 -5.90 0.23 10.13
CA ASN A 119 -7.18 0.25 9.42
C ASN A 119 -7.78 1.67 9.42
N VAL A 120 -7.61 2.37 8.30
CA VAL A 120 -8.21 3.71 8.07
C VAL A 120 -8.83 3.83 6.67
N VAL A 121 -9.26 2.71 6.10
CA VAL A 121 -9.94 2.60 4.79
C VAL A 121 -9.19 3.43 3.71
N CYS A 122 -9.90 4.24 2.92
CA CYS A 122 -9.33 5.02 1.82
C CYS A 122 -8.38 6.15 2.28
N SER A 123 -8.36 6.47 3.58
CA SER A 123 -7.48 7.51 4.15
C SER A 123 -6.12 6.96 4.57
N GLY A 124 -5.86 5.66 4.39
CA GLY A 124 -4.60 4.99 4.73
C GLY A 124 -3.38 5.57 4.03
N PHE A 125 -3.61 6.17 2.87
CA PHE A 125 -2.60 6.85 2.09
C PHE A 125 -2.91 8.34 2.02
N GLY A 126 -2.44 9.11 3.02
CA GLY A 126 -2.63 10.55 3.08
C GLY A 126 -1.84 11.30 1.98
N GLY A 127 -2.53 11.89 1.00
CA GLY A 127 -1.96 12.75 -0.07
C GLY A 127 -1.53 14.15 0.42
N ARG A 128 -0.78 14.97 -0.35
CA ARG A 128 -1.12 15.45 -1.70
C ARG A 128 0.02 16.33 -2.28
N ARG A 129 0.20 16.39 -3.62
CA ARG A 129 0.25 17.67 -4.40
C ARG A 129 -0.27 17.44 -5.84
N ARG A 130 -1.49 17.90 -6.13
CA ARG A 130 -2.08 18.18 -7.46
C ARG A 130 -2.28 17.11 -8.56
N HIS A 131 -1.72 15.90 -8.55
CA HIS A 131 -1.81 15.00 -9.73
C HIS A 131 -2.67 13.72 -9.58
N TRP A 132 -3.45 13.57 -8.50
CA TRP A 132 -4.33 12.41 -8.27
C TRP A 132 -5.66 12.50 -9.05
N GLN A 133 -5.63 12.93 -10.32
CA GLN A 133 -6.84 13.10 -11.16
C GLN A 133 -7.26 11.83 -11.93
N GLU A 134 -6.51 10.72 -11.85
CA GLU A 134 -6.77 9.56 -12.74
C GLU A 134 -6.90 8.18 -12.08
N THR A 135 -6.83 8.04 -10.76
CA THR A 135 -7.00 6.72 -10.12
C THR A 135 -8.45 6.47 -9.71
N ARG A 136 -9.29 6.20 -10.73
CA ARG A 136 -10.64 5.66 -10.55
C ARG A 136 -10.57 4.18 -10.16
N GLN A 137 -10.69 3.94 -8.85
CA GLN A 137 -11.16 2.70 -8.23
C GLN A 137 -10.50 1.38 -8.70
N GLY A 138 -9.29 1.15 -8.21
CA GLY A 138 -8.71 -0.17 -8.01
C GLY A 138 -7.84 -0.10 -6.76
N ARG A 139 -7.98 -1.02 -5.82
CA ARG A 139 -7.24 -1.01 -4.56
C ARG A 139 -5.74 -1.14 -4.85
N CYS A 140 -4.99 -0.04 -4.75
CA CYS A 140 -3.54 -0.07 -4.74
C CYS A 140 -3.07 -0.23 -3.29
N ALA A 141 -2.28 -1.27 -3.01
CA ALA A 141 -1.49 -1.32 -1.80
C ALA A 141 -0.33 -0.33 -1.98
N ALA A 142 -0.30 0.72 -1.17
CA ALA A 142 0.75 1.72 -1.22
C ALA A 142 1.54 1.66 0.09
N GLY A 143 2.76 1.13 0.01
CA GLY A 143 3.71 1.11 1.13
C GLY A 143 4.42 2.46 1.23
N ARG A 144 4.40 3.09 2.41
CA ARG A 144 5.24 4.27 2.70
C ARG A 144 6.39 3.84 3.58
N LEU A 145 7.60 3.90 3.03
CA LEU A 145 8.82 3.67 3.79
C LEU A 145 9.35 5.00 4.32
N LEU A 146 9.39 5.14 5.64
CA LEU A 146 10.05 6.24 6.33
C LEU A 146 11.40 5.71 6.82
N SER A 147 12.49 6.09 6.14
CA SER A 147 13.85 5.83 6.63
C SER A 147 14.49 7.14 7.10
N ARG A 148 15.15 7.11 8.25
CA ARG A 148 16.03 8.19 8.69
C ARG A 148 17.34 8.08 7.93
N ARG A 149 17.63 9.05 7.07
CA ARG A 149 18.96 9.20 6.47
C ARG A 149 19.92 9.71 7.57
N GLN A 150 20.65 8.82 8.22
CA GLN A 150 21.86 9.23 8.94
C GLN A 150 22.95 9.47 7.88
N ARG A 151 23.29 10.74 7.63
CA ARG A 151 24.61 11.12 7.13
C ARG A 151 25.38 11.71 8.30
#